data_AF-A0A410RT45-F1
#
_entry.id   AF-A0A410RT45-F1
#
_cell.length_a   1.000
_cell.length_b   1.000
_cell.length_c   1.000
_cell.angle_alpha   90.00
_cell.angle_beta   90.00
_cell.angle_gamma   90.00
#
_symmetry.space_group_name_H-M   'P 1'
#
loop_
_entity.id
_entity.type
_entity.pdbx_description
1 polymer ?
#
loop_
_entity_poly.entity_id
_entity_poly.type
_entity_poly.pdbx_seq_one_letter_code
_entity_poly.pdbx_strand_id
1 'polypeptide(L)'
;MDVPASLLDFSLVQGTSLDRRHRFARLHRVPRPVRVVVLTLVSWLPLLALSALDGGPVTRAFLRDVATHVEFLVSLPLLVAAERYIDLNLAAAVRQFVVSELLEEKHLSRYEAIARDVARVHRSAVIEAGLLVVSFALSFVHLPQLPGRPAWLHAEPEGPLTLAGWWYLAVSMPLIRFLLLRWLWRGVLWATFLFKVSRLPLALMPTHPDAAGGLGFLGTVQASFSLIVLAVSCTLTAQRLSRAPSADFTDYALHLFAFGLLCLVVIFAPLMIFFRHLLRAKRKGDHDFSAVAAWHSQRFEQRWFHRELPKGLDPLSAEDFSSLADLGSSFKAARAMRWFPADIRAALAVVAAAMAPMVPLLVADRRFIEVVLALGKSVL
;
A
#
# COMPACT_ATOMS: atom_id res chain seq x y z
N MET A 1 -22.80 -3.79 16.17
CA MET A 1 -22.52 -2.60 17.02
C MET A 1 -22.52 -1.33 16.18
N ASP A 2 -23.03 -0.20 16.69
CA ASP A 2 -22.96 1.09 15.97
C ASP A 2 -21.53 1.63 15.95
N VAL A 3 -21.11 2.17 14.79
CA VAL A 3 -19.78 2.77 14.65
C VAL A 3 -19.77 4.13 15.36
N PRO A 4 -18.90 4.36 16.36
CA PRO A 4 -18.80 5.65 17.01
C PRO A 4 -18.46 6.76 16.02
N ALA A 5 -19.08 7.94 16.20
CA ALA A 5 -18.82 9.11 15.37
C ALA A 5 -17.33 9.49 15.34
N SER A 6 -16.59 9.24 16.44
CA SER A 6 -15.15 9.49 16.55
C SER A 6 -14.32 8.72 15.50
N LEU A 7 -14.79 7.56 15.05
CA LEU A 7 -14.13 6.71 14.05
C LEU A 7 -14.54 7.07 12.61
N LEU A 8 -15.71 7.71 12.43
CA LEU A 8 -16.13 8.22 11.12
C LEU A 8 -15.20 9.35 10.65
N ASP A 9 -14.70 10.16 11.58
CA ASP A 9 -13.77 11.26 11.32
C ASP A 9 -12.29 10.83 11.25
N PHE A 10 -12.00 9.54 11.33
CA PHE A 10 -10.62 9.05 11.30
C PHE A 10 -9.98 9.30 9.92
N SER A 11 -8.83 9.97 9.93
CA SER A 11 -8.02 10.20 8.73
C SER A 11 -6.54 10.29 9.13
N LEU A 12 -5.68 9.62 8.34
CA LEU A 12 -4.22 9.69 8.44
C LEU A 12 -3.60 10.53 7.31
N VAL A 13 -4.45 11.29 6.61
CA VAL A 13 -4.04 12.12 5.48
C VAL A 13 -4.57 13.55 5.62
N GLN A 14 -5.77 13.73 6.16
CA GLN A 14 -6.42 15.04 6.29
C GLN A 14 -6.12 15.71 7.63
N GLY A 15 -6.05 17.04 7.60
CA GLY A 15 -5.95 17.88 8.79
C GLY A 15 -4.54 18.01 9.36
N THR A 16 -3.50 18.11 8.52
CA THR A 16 -2.15 18.37 9.01
C THR A 16 -2.05 19.74 9.68
N SER A 17 -0.98 19.97 10.42
CA SER A 17 -0.83 21.21 11.18
C SER A 17 -0.63 22.43 10.27
N LEU A 18 0.03 22.23 9.12
CA LEU A 18 0.23 23.25 8.09
C LEU A 18 -1.10 23.71 7.49
N ASP A 19 -2.04 22.78 7.35
CA ASP A 19 -3.41 23.06 6.91
C ASP A 19 -4.21 23.92 7.91
N ARG A 20 -3.88 23.83 9.21
CA ARG A 20 -4.66 24.45 10.29
C ARG A 20 -4.11 25.78 10.82
N ARG A 21 -2.79 26.01 10.73
CA ARG A 21 -2.12 27.16 11.38
C ARG A 21 -1.75 28.32 10.48
N HIS A 22 -1.80 28.18 9.16
CA HIS A 22 -1.42 29.27 8.25
C HIS A 22 -2.62 29.95 7.58
N ARG A 23 -2.51 31.28 7.39
CA ARG A 23 -3.39 32.14 6.58
C ARG A 23 -3.45 31.75 5.08
N PHE A 24 -2.96 30.56 4.72
CA PHE A 24 -3.26 29.81 3.50
C PHE A 24 -4.66 29.13 3.54
N ALA A 25 -5.55 29.59 4.41
CA ALA A 25 -6.96 29.21 4.48
C ALA A 25 -7.75 29.38 3.15
N ARG A 26 -7.19 30.05 2.13
CA ARG A 26 -7.77 30.07 0.77
C ARG A 26 -7.43 28.83 -0.07
N LEU A 27 -6.31 28.15 0.18
CA LEU A 27 -5.93 26.91 -0.52
C LEU A 27 -6.68 25.67 -0.02
N HIS A 28 -7.34 25.76 1.14
CA HIS A 28 -8.23 24.71 1.65
C HIS A 28 -9.55 24.58 0.88
N ARG A 29 -9.91 25.61 0.09
CA ARG A 29 -11.02 25.57 -0.89
C ARG A 29 -10.58 25.14 -2.28
N VAL A 30 -9.29 24.96 -2.51
CA VAL A 30 -8.78 24.56 -3.82
C VAL A 30 -9.09 23.08 -3.99
N PRO A 31 -9.88 22.70 -5.01
CA PRO A 31 -10.20 21.32 -5.23
C PRO A 31 -8.91 20.52 -5.42
N ARG A 32 -8.85 19.32 -4.83
CA ARG A 32 -7.68 18.43 -4.87
C ARG A 32 -7.01 18.27 -6.25
N PRO A 33 -7.73 18.15 -7.39
CA PRO A 33 -7.08 18.14 -8.71
C PRO A 33 -6.25 19.40 -8.98
N VAL A 34 -6.71 20.58 -8.55
CA VAL A 34 -5.96 21.82 -8.70
C VAL A 34 -4.70 21.80 -7.82
N ARG A 35 -4.73 21.20 -6.63
CA ARG A 35 -3.52 21.02 -5.81
C ARG A 35 -2.49 20.12 -6.50
N VAL A 36 -2.92 19.03 -7.14
CA VAL A 36 -2.05 18.16 -7.94
C VAL A 36 -1.40 18.97 -9.07
N VAL A 37 -2.21 19.66 -9.86
CA VAL A 37 -1.74 20.49 -10.98
C VAL A 37 -0.78 21.58 -10.51
N VAL A 38 -1.12 22.31 -9.44
CA VAL A 38 -0.27 23.38 -8.90
C VAL A 38 1.07 22.84 -8.42
N LEU A 39 1.09 21.76 -7.64
CA LEU A 39 2.35 21.17 -7.16
C LEU A 39 3.21 20.64 -8.31
N THR A 40 2.60 19.98 -9.29
CA THR A 40 3.28 19.54 -10.52
C THR A 40 3.85 20.73 -11.28
N LEU A 41 3.06 21.76 -11.56
CA LEU A 41 3.52 22.95 -12.29
C LEU A 41 4.62 23.70 -11.54
N VAL A 42 4.50 23.89 -10.22
CA VAL A 42 5.54 24.56 -9.41
C VAL A 42 6.85 23.76 -9.39
N SER A 43 6.77 22.44 -9.39
CA SER A 43 7.96 21.58 -9.43
C SER A 43 8.65 21.54 -10.79
N TRP A 44 7.92 21.67 -11.90
CA TRP A 44 8.43 21.43 -13.25
C TRP A 44 8.55 22.68 -14.13
N LEU A 45 7.53 23.56 -14.14
CA LEU A 45 7.46 24.70 -15.07
C LEU A 45 8.62 25.71 -14.86
N PRO A 46 9.02 26.06 -13.62
CA PRO A 46 10.18 26.93 -13.42
C PRO A 46 11.48 26.31 -13.91
N LEU A 47 11.64 24.98 -13.86
CA LEU A 47 12.84 24.32 -14.40
C LEU A 47 12.96 24.54 -15.91
N LEU A 48 11.84 24.41 -16.63
CA LEU A 48 11.81 24.70 -18.07
C LEU A 48 12.10 26.17 -18.36
N ALA A 49 11.44 27.09 -17.66
CA ALA A 49 11.63 28.53 -17.87
C ALA A 49 13.07 28.97 -17.56
N LEU A 50 13.64 28.53 -16.43
CA LEU A 50 15.00 28.88 -16.02
C LEU A 50 16.05 28.23 -16.92
N SER A 51 15.85 26.97 -17.35
CA SER A 51 16.76 26.32 -18.30
C SER A 51 16.74 26.97 -19.69
N ALA A 52 15.64 27.62 -20.08
CA ALA A 52 15.57 28.43 -21.29
C ALA A 52 16.35 29.75 -21.15
N LEU A 53 16.33 30.37 -19.96
CA LEU A 53 17.09 31.58 -19.67
C LEU A 53 18.61 31.34 -19.60
N ASP A 54 19.03 30.17 -19.10
CA ASP A 54 20.45 29.77 -19.05
C ASP A 54 21.03 29.42 -20.44
N GLY A 55 20.18 29.28 -21.47
CA GLY A 55 20.58 29.15 -22.87
C GLY A 55 20.36 27.77 -23.51
N GLY A 56 20.45 27.74 -24.84
CA GLY A 56 20.05 26.60 -25.67
C GLY A 56 20.72 25.23 -25.37
N PRO A 57 22.00 25.15 -24.97
CA PRO A 57 22.61 23.88 -24.53
C PRO A 57 21.96 23.32 -23.25
N VAL A 58 21.71 24.17 -22.25
CA VAL A 58 21.09 23.78 -20.96
C VAL A 58 19.65 23.34 -21.19
N THR A 59 18.88 24.09 -22.00
CA THR A 59 17.50 23.71 -22.36
C THR A 59 17.45 22.36 -23.07
N ARG A 60 18.35 22.10 -24.04
CA ARG A 60 18.40 20.81 -24.75
C ARG A 60 18.77 19.66 -23.82
N ALA A 61 19.67 19.89 -22.87
CA ALA A 61 20.01 18.91 -21.85
C ALA A 61 18.81 18.61 -20.92
N PHE A 62 18.05 19.64 -20.52
CA PHE A 62 16.84 19.48 -19.72
C PHE A 62 15.76 18.69 -20.45
N LEU A 63 15.46 19.04 -21.71
CA LEU A 63 14.43 18.37 -22.51
C LEU A 63 14.74 16.89 -22.82
N ARG A 64 16.02 16.51 -22.78
CA ARG A 64 16.45 15.12 -22.96
C ARG A 64 16.43 14.31 -21.67
N ASP A 65 16.28 14.97 -20.52
CA ASP A 65 16.29 14.31 -19.22
C ASP A 65 14.89 13.75 -18.87
N VAL A 66 14.62 12.58 -19.43
CA VAL A 66 13.38 11.83 -19.21
C VAL A 66 13.16 11.54 -17.71
N ALA A 67 14.22 11.35 -16.92
CA ALA A 67 14.12 11.04 -15.50
C ALA A 67 13.43 12.17 -14.74
N THR A 68 13.88 13.40 -14.94
CA THR A 68 13.30 14.60 -14.32
C THR A 68 11.85 14.82 -14.75
N HIS A 69 11.52 14.55 -16.02
CA HIS A 69 10.15 14.67 -16.51
C HIS A 69 9.22 13.63 -15.88
N VAL A 70 9.62 12.36 -15.83
CA VAL A 70 8.82 11.29 -15.20
C VAL A 70 8.66 11.54 -13.70
N GLU A 71 9.71 12.00 -13.02
CA GLU A 71 9.69 12.29 -11.59
C GLU A 71 8.64 13.34 -11.22
N PHE A 72 8.58 14.47 -11.94
CA PHE A 72 7.67 15.57 -11.61
C PHE A 72 6.32 15.53 -12.33
N LEU A 73 6.24 14.99 -13.55
CA LEU A 73 5.00 14.95 -14.34
C LEU A 73 4.21 13.65 -14.14
N VAL A 74 4.83 12.58 -13.61
CA VAL A 74 4.16 11.28 -13.40
C VAL A 74 4.19 10.89 -11.92
N SER A 75 5.36 10.78 -11.31
CA SER A 75 5.49 10.28 -9.94
C SER A 75 4.89 11.23 -8.91
N LEU A 76 5.25 12.52 -8.96
CA LEU A 76 4.70 13.54 -8.05
C LEU A 76 3.16 13.59 -8.07
N PRO A 77 2.46 13.71 -9.21
CA PRO A 77 1.01 13.73 -9.21
C PRO A 77 0.40 12.41 -8.70
N LEU A 78 1.01 11.25 -8.99
CA LEU A 78 0.58 9.96 -8.42
C LEU A 78 0.71 9.93 -6.90
N LEU A 79 1.82 10.43 -6.34
CA LEU A 79 2.03 10.52 -4.89
C LEU A 79 1.00 11.42 -4.20
N VAL A 80 0.59 12.52 -4.85
CA VAL A 80 -0.44 13.42 -4.32
C VAL A 80 -1.85 12.83 -4.51
N ALA A 81 -2.11 12.13 -5.62
CA ALA A 81 -3.39 11.47 -5.88
C ALA A 81 -3.64 10.29 -4.93
N ALA A 82 -2.57 9.56 -4.57
CA ALA A 82 -2.64 8.43 -3.65
C ALA A 82 -3.18 8.80 -2.26
N GLU A 83 -3.08 10.07 -1.88
CA GLU A 83 -3.51 10.58 -0.58
C GLU A 83 -4.97 10.22 -0.29
N ARG A 84 -5.89 10.59 -1.19
CA ARG A 84 -7.31 10.33 -0.98
C ARG A 84 -7.61 8.83 -1.02
N TYR A 85 -7.02 8.14 -1.98
CA TYR A 85 -7.30 6.73 -2.21
C TYR A 85 -6.92 5.90 -0.98
N ILE A 86 -5.71 6.09 -0.46
CA ILE A 86 -5.22 5.33 0.70
C ILE A 86 -5.93 5.77 1.98
N ASP A 87 -6.21 7.07 2.17
CA ASP A 87 -6.96 7.55 3.35
C ASP A 87 -8.34 6.92 3.48
N LEU A 88 -9.08 6.82 2.37
CA LEU A 88 -10.39 6.19 2.35
C LEU A 88 -10.33 4.70 2.72
N ASN A 89 -9.32 3.99 2.23
CA ASN A 89 -9.10 2.59 2.57
C ASN A 89 -8.71 2.42 4.04
N LEU A 90 -7.82 3.27 4.58
CA LEU A 90 -7.44 3.25 5.99
C LEU A 90 -8.63 3.55 6.91
N ALA A 91 -9.43 4.57 6.58
CA ALA A 91 -10.62 4.91 7.35
C ALA A 91 -11.68 3.80 7.31
N ALA A 92 -11.88 3.17 6.13
CA ALA A 92 -12.73 2.00 6.01
C ALA A 92 -12.24 0.83 6.87
N ALA A 93 -10.93 0.58 6.87
CA ALA A 93 -10.30 -0.45 7.70
C ALA A 93 -10.58 -0.25 9.19
N VAL A 94 -10.43 0.98 9.68
CA VAL A 94 -10.70 1.32 11.08
C VAL A 94 -12.17 1.07 11.45
N ARG A 95 -13.11 1.42 10.57
CA ARG A 95 -14.53 1.12 10.81
C ARG A 95 -14.82 -0.37 10.73
N GLN A 96 -14.15 -1.10 9.84
CA GLN A 96 -14.37 -2.53 9.63
C GLN A 96 -14.09 -3.36 10.88
N PHE A 97 -13.12 -2.96 11.73
CA PHE A 97 -12.90 -3.62 13.02
C PHE A 97 -14.14 -3.63 13.92
N VAL A 98 -14.97 -2.58 13.86
CA VAL A 98 -16.21 -2.47 14.65
C VAL A 98 -17.38 -3.13 13.94
N VAL A 99 -17.53 -2.89 12.63
CA VAL A 99 -18.63 -3.44 11.82
C VAL A 99 -18.57 -4.97 11.75
N SER A 100 -17.37 -5.56 11.67
CA SER A 100 -17.18 -7.02 11.71
C SER A 100 -17.19 -7.60 13.11
N GLU A 101 -17.50 -6.81 14.14
CA GLU A 101 -17.56 -7.24 15.55
C GLU A 101 -16.31 -8.00 16.01
N LEU A 102 -15.14 -7.62 15.46
CA LEU A 102 -13.84 -8.18 15.84
C LEU A 102 -13.42 -7.77 17.25
N LEU A 103 -14.10 -6.78 17.81
CA LEU A 103 -13.87 -6.22 19.13
C LEU A 103 -15.13 -6.35 19.96
N GLU A 104 -15.00 -6.80 21.20
CA GLU A 104 -16.08 -6.74 22.17
C GLU A 104 -16.35 -5.28 22.59
N GLU A 105 -17.60 -4.98 22.93
CA GLU A 105 -18.06 -3.63 23.31
C GLU A 105 -17.23 -3.02 24.46
N LYS A 106 -16.80 -3.86 25.42
CA LYS A 106 -15.93 -3.46 26.55
C LYS A 106 -14.56 -2.88 26.13
N HIS A 107 -14.12 -3.14 24.90
CA HIS A 107 -12.83 -2.68 24.36
C HIS A 107 -12.96 -1.52 23.37
N LEU A 108 -14.18 -1.09 23.03
CA LEU A 108 -14.44 -0.03 22.06
C LEU A 108 -13.79 1.30 22.47
N SER A 109 -13.92 1.70 23.73
CA SER A 109 -13.32 2.94 24.27
C SER A 109 -11.79 2.96 24.15
N ARG A 110 -11.14 1.81 24.37
CA ARG A 110 -9.68 1.66 24.23
C ARG A 110 -9.27 1.70 22.76
N TYR A 111 -10.06 1.12 21.87
CA TYR A 111 -9.85 1.19 20.43
C TYR A 111 -9.94 2.64 19.91
N GLU A 112 -10.97 3.39 20.32
CA GLU A 112 -11.10 4.81 19.99
C GLU A 112 -9.95 5.64 20.53
N ALA A 113 -9.45 5.34 21.74
CA ALA A 113 -8.27 6.00 22.29
C ALA A 113 -7.03 5.75 21.42
N ILE A 114 -6.81 4.51 20.96
CA ILE A 114 -5.72 4.16 20.03
C ILE A 114 -5.84 4.95 18.72
N ALA A 115 -7.03 4.99 18.12
CA ALA A 115 -7.29 5.73 16.89
C ALA A 115 -7.02 7.24 17.07
N ARG A 116 -7.51 7.83 18.17
CA ARG A 116 -7.29 9.25 18.50
C ARG A 116 -5.82 9.56 18.76
N ASP A 117 -5.08 8.70 19.44
CA ASP A 117 -3.66 8.90 19.72
C ASP A 117 -2.84 8.94 18.43
N VAL A 118 -3.08 7.98 17.53
CA VAL A 118 -2.37 7.94 16.23
C VAL A 118 -2.75 9.15 15.38
N ALA A 119 -4.04 9.52 15.35
CA ALA A 119 -4.49 10.73 14.66
C ALA A 119 -3.88 12.01 15.26
N ARG A 120 -3.65 12.08 16.58
CA ARG A 120 -2.98 13.20 17.24
C ARG A 120 -1.53 13.33 16.81
N VAL A 121 -0.80 12.22 16.74
CA VAL A 121 0.59 12.21 16.29
C VAL A 121 0.70 12.64 14.82
N HIS A 122 -0.21 12.18 13.96
CA HIS A 122 -0.29 12.64 12.56
C HIS A 122 -0.43 14.16 12.45
N ARG A 123 -1.19 14.78 13.37
CA ARG A 123 -1.45 16.23 13.39
C ARG A 123 -0.32 17.06 14.00
N SER A 124 0.81 16.45 14.37
CA SER A 124 1.93 17.14 15.03
C SER A 124 2.74 18.00 14.06
N ALA A 125 2.76 19.31 14.30
CA ALA A 125 3.53 20.27 13.51
C ALA A 125 5.04 20.07 13.59
N VAL A 126 5.52 19.60 14.74
CA VAL A 126 6.95 19.36 14.96
C VAL A 126 7.44 18.24 14.05
N ILE A 127 6.64 17.18 13.87
CA ILE A 127 6.99 16.06 13.00
C ILE A 127 6.95 16.52 11.54
N GLU A 128 5.90 17.24 11.14
CA GLU A 128 5.78 17.78 9.78
C GLU A 128 6.94 18.72 9.42
N ALA A 129 7.32 19.62 10.34
CA ALA A 129 8.48 20.49 10.20
C ALA A 129 9.79 19.70 10.16
N GLY A 130 9.94 18.67 11.01
CA GLY A 130 11.09 17.78 10.99
C GLY A 130 11.26 17.04 9.67
N LEU A 131 10.18 16.51 9.09
CA LEU A 131 10.20 15.88 7.77
C LEU A 131 10.60 16.86 6.67
N LEU A 132 10.16 18.13 6.77
CA LEU A 132 10.55 19.18 5.84
C LEU A 132 12.05 19.52 5.96
N VAL A 133 12.55 19.69 7.17
CA VAL A 133 13.99 19.93 7.42
C VAL A 133 14.82 18.77 6.87
N VAL A 134 14.41 17.53 7.11
CA VAL A 134 15.10 16.34 6.58
C VAL A 134 15.04 16.31 5.05
N SER A 135 13.92 16.65 4.41
CA SER A 135 13.82 16.68 2.94
C SER A 135 14.74 17.74 2.33
N PHE A 136 14.89 18.90 2.97
CA PHE A 136 15.85 19.92 2.57
C PHE A 136 17.30 19.45 2.78
N ALA A 137 17.62 18.90 3.96
CA ALA A 137 18.96 18.40 4.26
C ALA A 137 19.42 17.32 3.25
N LEU A 138 18.56 16.35 2.94
CA LEU A 138 18.84 15.33 1.92
C LEU A 138 19.06 15.91 0.51
N SER A 139 18.53 17.12 0.24
CA SER A 139 18.72 17.80 -1.03
C SER A 139 20.09 18.41 -1.23
N PHE A 140 20.70 18.88 -0.16
CA PHE A 140 22.06 19.45 -0.23
C PHE A 140 23.15 18.42 0.05
N VAL A 141 22.89 17.40 0.89
CA VAL A 141 23.89 16.39 1.25
C VAL A 141 24.21 15.42 0.10
N HIS A 142 23.25 15.12 -0.78
CA HIS A 142 23.44 14.14 -1.88
C HIS A 142 24.07 14.72 -3.16
N LEU A 143 24.45 16.00 -3.18
CA LEU A 143 25.04 16.65 -4.36
C LEU A 143 26.44 16.09 -4.75
N PRO A 144 27.37 15.75 -3.82
CA PRO A 144 28.73 15.40 -4.21
C PRO A 144 28.95 13.98 -4.73
N GLN A 145 28.01 13.02 -4.56
CA GLN A 145 28.34 11.58 -4.63
C GLN A 145 27.54 10.73 -5.66
N LEU A 146 26.62 11.32 -6.44
CA LEU A 146 25.82 10.55 -7.40
C LEU A 146 26.45 10.56 -8.82
N PRO A 147 26.95 9.43 -9.35
CA PRO A 147 27.36 9.32 -10.75
C PRO A 147 26.14 9.46 -11.69
N GLY A 148 26.33 10.17 -12.81
CA GLY A 148 25.27 10.42 -13.81
C GLY A 148 24.36 11.61 -13.49
N ARG A 149 24.95 12.77 -13.14
CA ARG A 149 24.20 14.03 -12.94
C ARG A 149 23.50 14.45 -14.23
N PRO A 150 22.29 15.04 -14.17
CA PRO A 150 21.68 15.64 -15.34
C PRO A 150 22.58 16.77 -15.86
N ALA A 151 22.87 16.76 -17.16
CA ALA A 151 23.79 17.72 -17.76
C ALA A 151 23.30 19.19 -17.68
N TRP A 152 22.01 19.41 -17.40
CA TRP A 152 21.42 20.75 -17.21
C TRP A 152 21.60 21.30 -15.78
N LEU A 153 22.07 20.48 -14.83
CA LEU A 153 22.23 20.89 -13.42
C LEU A 153 23.41 21.86 -13.21
N HIS A 154 24.46 21.73 -14.02
CA HIS A 154 25.64 22.58 -13.99
C HIS A 154 25.86 23.20 -15.37
N ALA A 155 26.32 24.46 -15.40
CA ALA A 155 26.57 25.15 -16.67
C ALA A 155 27.71 24.49 -17.47
N GLU A 156 28.68 23.92 -16.76
CA GLU A 156 29.81 23.14 -17.28
C GLU A 156 30.02 21.93 -16.37
N PRO A 157 30.67 20.84 -16.84
CA PRO A 157 31.08 19.75 -15.96
C PRO A 157 31.94 20.31 -14.82
N GLU A 158 31.50 20.13 -13.57
CA GLU A 158 32.11 20.70 -12.35
C GLU A 158 31.99 22.24 -12.16
N GLY A 159 31.25 22.92 -13.03
CA GLY A 159 30.96 24.34 -12.93
C GLY A 159 29.87 24.70 -11.89
N PRO A 160 29.55 26.00 -11.72
CA PRO A 160 28.49 26.44 -10.82
C PRO A 160 27.12 25.88 -11.26
N LEU A 161 26.21 25.79 -10.28
CA LEU A 161 24.81 25.40 -10.51
C LEU A 161 24.13 26.41 -11.46
N THR A 162 23.38 25.89 -12.42
CA THR A 162 22.49 26.69 -13.28
C THR A 162 21.35 27.29 -12.45
N LEU A 163 20.64 28.30 -12.99
CA LEU A 163 19.45 28.84 -12.31
C LEU A 163 18.38 27.74 -12.15
N ALA A 164 18.22 26.89 -13.16
CA ALA A 164 17.37 25.71 -13.08
C ALA A 164 17.83 24.72 -12.00
N GLY A 165 19.14 24.51 -11.85
CA GLY A 165 19.72 23.66 -10.82
C GLY A 165 19.46 24.17 -9.39
N TRP A 166 19.54 25.47 -9.18
CA TRP A 166 19.18 26.09 -7.90
C TRP A 166 17.70 25.88 -7.55
N TRP A 167 16.80 26.08 -8.51
CA TRP A 167 15.38 25.81 -8.29
C TRP A 167 15.10 24.33 -7.99
N TYR A 168 15.76 23.43 -8.72
CA TYR A 168 15.65 21.99 -8.49
C TYR A 168 16.02 21.62 -7.05
N LEU A 169 17.17 22.11 -6.54
CA LEU A 169 17.64 21.80 -5.19
C LEU A 169 16.83 22.49 -4.09
N ALA A 170 16.33 23.70 -4.35
CA ALA A 170 15.59 24.49 -3.36
C ALA A 170 14.11 24.11 -3.27
N VAL A 171 13.49 23.67 -4.37
CA VAL A 171 12.03 23.48 -4.45
C VAL A 171 11.67 22.08 -4.90
N SER A 172 12.06 21.69 -6.12
CA SER A 172 11.53 20.47 -6.75
C SER A 172 11.96 19.20 -6.01
N MET A 173 13.24 19.09 -5.67
CA MET A 173 13.83 17.92 -5.00
C MET A 173 13.38 17.80 -3.53
N PRO A 174 13.38 18.87 -2.71
CA PRO A 174 12.81 18.82 -1.37
C PRO A 174 11.32 18.45 -1.38
N LEU A 175 10.54 18.94 -2.35
CA LEU A 175 9.10 18.69 -2.43
C LEU A 175 8.78 17.20 -2.60
N ILE A 176 9.40 16.52 -3.57
CA ILE A 176 9.13 15.10 -3.80
C ILE A 176 9.64 14.25 -2.62
N ARG A 177 10.81 14.57 -2.07
CA ARG A 177 11.35 13.88 -0.88
C ARG A 177 10.45 14.06 0.34
N PHE A 178 9.94 15.26 0.56
CA PHE A 178 8.99 15.54 1.62
C PHE A 178 7.75 14.66 1.50
N LEU A 179 7.19 14.52 0.28
CA LEU A 179 6.05 13.65 0.03
C LEU A 179 6.37 12.17 0.30
N LEU A 180 7.53 11.68 -0.14
CA LEU A 180 7.98 10.31 0.12
C LEU A 180 8.17 10.04 1.61
N LEU A 181 8.86 10.94 2.32
CA LEU A 181 9.07 10.85 3.77
C LEU A 181 7.73 10.89 4.52
N ARG A 182 6.78 11.72 4.08
CA ARG A 182 5.43 11.78 4.65
C ARG A 182 4.67 10.47 4.43
N TRP A 183 4.83 9.84 3.28
CA TRP A 183 4.24 8.51 3.02
C TRP A 183 4.85 7.41 3.88
N LEU A 184 6.18 7.39 4.04
CA LEU A 184 6.84 6.47 4.96
C LEU A 184 6.37 6.67 6.40
N TRP A 185 6.27 7.92 6.85
CA TRP A 185 5.75 8.24 8.17
C TRP A 185 4.30 7.77 8.37
N ARG A 186 3.43 7.96 7.37
CA ARG A 186 2.06 7.43 7.39
C ARG A 186 2.04 5.90 7.49
N GLY A 187 2.93 5.21 6.78
CA GLY A 187 3.14 3.77 6.91
C GLY A 187 3.53 3.36 8.34
N VAL A 188 4.44 4.09 8.98
CA VAL A 188 4.83 3.87 10.38
C VAL A 188 3.66 4.09 11.34
N LEU A 189 2.87 5.14 11.13
CA LEU A 189 1.66 5.41 11.94
C LEU A 189 0.62 4.30 11.78
N TRP A 190 0.40 3.83 10.56
CA TRP A 190 -0.48 2.70 10.28
C TRP A 190 0.02 1.42 10.94
N ALA A 191 1.32 1.11 10.84
CA ALA A 191 1.91 -0.03 11.51
C ALA A 191 1.79 0.05 13.05
N THR A 192 1.98 1.25 13.60
CA THR A 192 1.81 1.51 15.04
C THR A 192 0.36 1.33 15.48
N PHE A 193 -0.59 1.79 14.67
CA PHE A 193 -2.02 1.58 14.90
C PHE A 193 -2.33 0.07 14.94
N LEU A 194 -1.93 -0.67 13.90
CA LEU A 194 -2.13 -2.13 13.83
C LEU A 194 -1.49 -2.86 15.01
N PHE A 195 -0.28 -2.45 15.41
CA PHE A 195 0.41 -2.99 16.58
C PHE A 195 -0.34 -2.76 17.90
N LYS A 196 -0.91 -1.57 18.08
CA LYS A 196 -1.70 -1.26 19.28
C LYS A 196 -3.02 -2.04 19.28
N VAL A 197 -3.68 -2.17 18.13
CA VAL A 197 -4.93 -2.93 17.97
C VAL A 197 -4.71 -4.42 18.18
N SER A 198 -3.59 -4.99 17.72
CA SER A 198 -3.27 -6.41 17.92
C SER A 198 -3.06 -6.78 19.39
N ARG A 199 -2.96 -5.82 20.31
CA ARG A 199 -2.88 -6.06 21.76
C ARG A 199 -4.26 -6.12 22.42
N LEU A 200 -5.31 -5.81 21.69
CA LEU A 200 -6.69 -6.02 22.13
C LEU A 200 -7.08 -7.48 21.87
N PRO A 201 -7.97 -8.08 22.69
CA PRO A 201 -8.49 -9.40 22.41
C PRO A 201 -9.43 -9.30 21.20
N LEU A 202 -8.99 -9.88 20.08
CA LEU A 202 -9.75 -9.92 18.83
C LEU A 202 -10.59 -11.20 18.77
N ALA A 203 -11.87 -11.05 18.45
CA ALA A 203 -12.81 -12.15 18.23
C ALA A 203 -12.66 -12.70 16.80
N LEU A 204 -11.58 -13.45 16.56
CA LEU A 204 -11.32 -14.06 15.26
C LEU A 204 -12.18 -15.30 15.05
N MET A 205 -12.90 -15.35 13.93
CA MET A 205 -13.81 -16.46 13.60
C MET A 205 -13.20 -17.38 12.53
N PRO A 206 -12.87 -18.66 12.83
CA PRO A 206 -12.24 -19.55 11.86
C PRO A 206 -13.07 -19.80 10.59
N THR A 207 -14.40 -19.79 10.71
CA THR A 207 -15.35 -20.01 9.60
C THR A 207 -15.63 -18.77 8.77
N HIS A 208 -14.98 -17.63 9.06
CA HIS A 208 -15.23 -16.39 8.35
C HIS A 208 -14.90 -16.55 6.84
N PRO A 209 -15.76 -16.05 5.92
CA PRO A 209 -15.63 -16.29 4.47
C PRO A 209 -14.38 -15.68 3.84
N ASP A 210 -13.71 -14.74 4.51
CA ASP A 210 -12.45 -14.15 4.05
C ASP A 210 -11.22 -15.05 4.23
N ALA A 211 -11.37 -16.24 4.84
CA ALA A 211 -10.30 -17.14 5.20
C ALA A 211 -9.15 -16.46 5.98
N ALA A 212 -9.43 -15.39 6.73
CA ALA A 212 -8.47 -14.63 7.51
C ALA A 212 -9.05 -14.21 8.87
N GLY A 213 -10.06 -14.93 9.36
CA GLY A 213 -10.64 -14.69 10.68
C GLY A 213 -11.36 -13.35 10.81
N GLY A 214 -11.80 -12.76 9.70
CA GLY A 214 -12.38 -11.42 9.63
C GLY A 214 -11.37 -10.29 9.38
N LEU A 215 -10.07 -10.57 9.33
CA LEU A 215 -9.01 -9.58 9.07
C LEU A 215 -8.63 -9.43 7.59
N GLY A 216 -9.32 -10.09 6.68
CA GLY A 216 -8.99 -10.14 5.24
C GLY A 216 -9.00 -8.77 4.56
N PHE A 217 -9.81 -7.83 5.06
CA PHE A 217 -9.84 -6.44 4.56
C PHE A 217 -8.49 -5.73 4.69
N LEU A 218 -7.64 -6.14 5.65
CA LEU A 218 -6.30 -5.55 5.82
C LEU A 218 -5.41 -5.81 4.61
N GLY A 219 -5.55 -6.96 3.94
CA GLY A 219 -4.84 -7.25 2.69
C GLY A 219 -5.20 -6.25 1.58
N THR A 220 -6.48 -5.93 1.43
CA THR A 220 -6.96 -4.93 0.47
C THR A 220 -6.43 -3.52 0.80
N VAL A 221 -6.38 -3.17 2.08
CA VAL A 221 -5.83 -1.88 2.53
C VAL A 221 -4.34 -1.79 2.23
N GLN A 222 -3.57 -2.86 2.48
CA GLN A 222 -2.15 -2.90 2.11
C GLN A 222 -1.96 -2.79 0.59
N ALA A 223 -2.80 -3.47 -0.20
CA ALA A 223 -2.76 -3.37 -1.66
C ALA A 223 -3.01 -1.94 -2.16
N SER A 224 -3.71 -1.09 -1.41
CA SER A 224 -3.93 0.33 -1.79
C SER A 224 -2.62 1.15 -1.87
N PHE A 225 -1.57 0.74 -1.14
CA PHE A 225 -0.24 1.36 -1.21
C PHE A 225 0.51 1.07 -2.52
N SER A 226 0.00 0.16 -3.36
CA SER A 226 0.56 -0.12 -4.70
C SER A 226 0.65 1.13 -5.58
N LEU A 227 -0.22 2.12 -5.39
CA LEU A 227 -0.17 3.38 -6.14
C LEU A 227 1.10 4.21 -5.83
N ILE A 228 1.63 4.13 -4.60
CA ILE A 228 2.90 4.75 -4.23
C ILE A 228 4.06 3.97 -4.87
N VAL A 229 3.97 2.64 -4.85
CA VAL A 229 4.96 1.76 -5.49
C VAL A 229 5.07 2.07 -6.98
N LEU A 230 3.94 2.28 -7.66
CA LEU A 230 3.89 2.72 -9.06
C LEU A 230 4.59 4.07 -9.28
N ALA A 231 4.33 5.05 -8.42
CA ALA A 231 4.95 6.37 -8.55
C ALA A 231 6.48 6.29 -8.45
N VAL A 232 6.96 5.57 -7.44
CA VAL A 232 8.41 5.38 -7.21
C VAL A 232 9.03 4.52 -8.32
N SER A 233 8.38 3.44 -8.76
CA SER A 233 8.90 2.58 -9.81
C SER A 233 9.07 3.34 -11.14
N CYS A 234 8.11 4.18 -11.53
CA CYS A 234 8.25 5.05 -12.71
C CYS A 234 9.53 5.90 -12.65
N THR A 235 9.80 6.51 -11.50
CA THR A 235 10.98 7.35 -11.29
C THR A 235 12.27 6.51 -11.36
N LEU A 236 12.30 5.36 -10.69
CA LEU A 236 13.45 4.44 -10.70
C LEU A 236 13.76 3.94 -12.12
N THR A 237 12.75 3.55 -12.89
CA THR A 237 12.92 3.15 -14.30
C THR A 237 13.51 4.27 -15.12
N ALA A 238 12.96 5.49 -15.01
CA ALA A 238 13.43 6.63 -15.80
C ALA A 238 14.86 7.06 -15.43
N GLN A 239 15.21 7.04 -14.13
CA GLN A 239 16.57 7.30 -13.66
C GLN A 239 17.57 6.23 -14.10
N ARG A 240 17.15 4.96 -14.16
CA ARG A 240 18.01 3.88 -14.65
C ARG A 240 18.24 4.04 -16.16
N LEU A 241 17.18 4.34 -16.92
CA LEU A 241 17.22 4.56 -18.36
C LEU A 241 18.13 5.73 -18.74
N SER A 242 18.11 6.83 -17.97
CA SER A 242 18.97 7.99 -18.25
C SER A 242 20.45 7.72 -17.98
N ARG A 243 20.79 6.84 -17.02
CA ARG A 243 22.19 6.54 -16.66
C ARG A 243 22.82 5.45 -17.49
N ALA A 244 22.07 4.41 -17.82
CA ALA A 244 22.56 3.25 -18.54
C ALA A 244 21.49 2.77 -19.52
N PRO A 245 21.38 3.38 -20.72
CA PRO A 245 20.52 2.88 -21.78
C PRO A 245 21.09 1.53 -22.28
N SER A 246 20.95 0.46 -21.50
CA SER A 246 21.29 -0.89 -21.91
C SER A 246 20.18 -1.44 -22.81
N ALA A 247 20.57 -2.24 -23.81
CA ALA A 247 19.64 -3.00 -24.65
C ALA A 247 19.04 -4.22 -23.92
N ASP A 248 19.50 -4.53 -22.71
CA ASP A 248 19.04 -5.68 -21.93
C ASP A 248 17.92 -5.30 -20.96
N PHE A 249 16.68 -5.48 -21.40
CA PHE A 249 15.46 -5.28 -20.61
C PHE A 249 15.36 -6.22 -19.40
N THR A 250 16.14 -7.30 -19.37
CA THR A 250 16.16 -8.26 -18.25
C THR A 250 16.73 -7.63 -16.99
N ASP A 251 17.78 -6.81 -17.10
CA ASP A 251 18.38 -6.09 -15.95
C ASP A 251 17.36 -5.09 -15.35
N TYR A 252 16.62 -4.38 -16.22
CA TYR A 252 15.55 -3.49 -15.77
C TYR A 252 14.44 -4.25 -15.06
N ALA A 253 13.99 -5.37 -15.63
CA ALA A 253 12.96 -6.20 -15.04
C ALA A 253 13.41 -6.74 -13.68
N LEU A 254 14.66 -7.19 -13.56
CA LEU A 254 15.22 -7.70 -12.30
C LEU A 254 15.32 -6.59 -11.24
N HIS A 255 15.76 -5.40 -11.62
CA HIS A 255 15.83 -4.24 -10.71
C HIS A 255 14.45 -3.86 -10.17
N LEU A 256 13.44 -3.77 -11.05
CA LEU A 256 12.07 -3.45 -10.64
C LEU A 256 11.41 -4.58 -9.85
N PHE A 257 11.71 -5.83 -10.19
CA PHE A 257 11.24 -6.99 -9.44
C PHE A 257 11.81 -7.01 -8.02
N ALA A 258 13.12 -6.76 -7.87
CA ALA A 258 13.76 -6.64 -6.57
C ALA A 258 13.16 -5.48 -5.74
N PHE A 259 12.91 -4.33 -6.37
CA PHE A 259 12.20 -3.22 -5.75
C PHE A 259 10.76 -3.60 -5.33
N GLY A 260 10.04 -4.32 -6.18
CA GLY A 260 8.70 -4.84 -5.90
C GLY A 260 8.69 -5.81 -4.71
N LEU A 261 9.67 -6.69 -4.61
CA LEU A 261 9.83 -7.61 -3.49
C LEU A 261 10.13 -6.86 -2.18
N LEU A 262 11.02 -5.86 -2.22
CA LEU A 262 11.27 -4.98 -1.08
C LEU A 262 9.99 -4.26 -0.64
N CYS A 263 9.24 -3.69 -1.58
CA CYS A 263 7.97 -3.02 -1.29
C CYS A 263 6.94 -3.99 -0.68
N LEU A 264 6.87 -5.23 -1.18
CA LEU A 264 6.01 -6.27 -0.62
C LEU A 264 6.36 -6.51 0.84
N VAL A 265 7.65 -6.68 1.17
CA VAL A 265 8.07 -6.84 2.57
C VAL A 265 7.69 -5.62 3.40
N VAL A 266 8.01 -4.40 2.97
CA VAL A 266 7.75 -3.17 3.74
C VAL A 266 6.26 -2.93 3.97
N ILE A 267 5.43 -3.10 2.94
CA ILE A 267 3.98 -2.85 3.00
C ILE A 267 3.27 -3.92 3.83
N PHE A 268 3.65 -5.19 3.69
CA PHE A 268 2.97 -6.30 4.37
C PHE A 268 3.56 -6.65 5.74
N ALA A 269 4.78 -6.19 6.08
CA ALA A 269 5.40 -6.41 7.39
C ALA A 269 4.49 -6.05 8.59
N PRO A 270 3.72 -4.95 8.59
CA PRO A 270 2.82 -4.63 9.69
C PRO A 270 1.74 -5.70 9.97
N LEU A 271 1.35 -6.49 8.96
CA LEU A 271 0.36 -7.54 9.13
C LEU A 271 0.92 -8.76 9.87
N MET A 272 2.24 -8.93 9.93
CA MET A 272 2.90 -10.01 10.66
C MET A 272 2.60 -9.97 12.16
N ILE A 273 2.21 -8.82 12.69
CA ILE A 273 1.83 -8.67 14.09
C ILE A 273 0.59 -9.53 14.43
N PHE A 274 -0.31 -9.77 13.48
CA PHE A 274 -1.51 -10.60 13.67
C PHE A 274 -1.26 -12.10 13.50
N PHE A 275 -0.07 -12.51 13.06
CA PHE A 275 0.29 -13.90 12.80
C PHE A 275 -0.06 -14.83 13.97
N ARG A 276 0.34 -14.44 15.19
CA ARG A 276 0.11 -15.24 16.41
C ARG A 276 -1.38 -15.38 16.74
N HIS A 277 -2.17 -14.34 16.49
CA HIS A 277 -3.61 -14.35 16.75
C HIS A 277 -4.33 -15.27 15.76
N LEU A 278 -4.02 -15.14 14.46
CA LEU A 278 -4.56 -16.01 13.41
C LEU A 278 -4.18 -17.47 13.61
N LEU A 279 -2.92 -17.74 13.97
CA LEU A 279 -2.47 -19.11 14.20
C LEU A 279 -3.17 -19.76 15.40
N ARG A 280 -3.38 -19.02 16.50
CA ARG A 280 -4.13 -19.51 17.66
C ARG A 280 -5.60 -19.76 17.31
N ALA A 281 -6.23 -18.84 16.60
CA ALA A 281 -7.62 -18.99 16.14
C ALA A 281 -7.77 -20.20 15.20
N LYS A 282 -6.85 -20.38 14.25
CA LYS A 282 -6.81 -21.54 13.35
C LYS A 282 -6.68 -22.85 14.12
N ARG A 283 -5.73 -22.94 15.06
CA ARG A 283 -5.50 -24.18 15.85
C ARG A 283 -6.69 -24.51 16.75
N LYS A 284 -7.26 -23.49 17.41
CA LYS A 284 -8.46 -23.66 18.23
C LYS A 284 -9.65 -24.12 17.37
N GLY A 285 -9.87 -23.45 16.24
CA GLY A 285 -10.91 -23.82 15.28
C GLY A 285 -10.75 -25.25 14.78
N ASP A 286 -9.56 -25.64 14.34
CA ASP A 286 -9.29 -27.01 13.85
C ASP A 286 -9.62 -28.08 14.92
N HIS A 287 -9.27 -27.84 16.19
CA HIS A 287 -9.58 -28.74 17.28
C HIS A 287 -11.08 -28.80 17.59
N ASP A 288 -11.72 -27.65 17.79
CA ASP A 288 -13.14 -27.54 18.17
C ASP A 288 -14.04 -28.13 17.05
N PHE A 289 -13.76 -27.78 15.78
CA PHE A 289 -14.50 -28.29 14.64
C PHE A 289 -14.25 -29.78 14.38
N SER A 290 -13.04 -30.29 14.64
CA SER A 290 -12.77 -31.74 14.50
C SER A 290 -13.54 -32.57 15.51
N ALA A 291 -13.66 -32.10 16.75
CA ALA A 291 -14.44 -32.78 17.78
C ALA A 291 -15.93 -32.87 17.41
N VAL A 292 -16.52 -31.77 16.93
CA VAL A 292 -17.93 -31.72 16.48
C VAL A 292 -18.14 -32.58 15.24
N ALA A 293 -17.22 -32.51 14.26
CA ALA A 293 -17.28 -33.33 13.04
C ALA A 293 -17.23 -34.83 13.37
N ALA A 294 -16.31 -35.25 14.24
CA ALA A 294 -16.22 -36.64 14.68
C ALA A 294 -17.49 -37.11 15.39
N TRP A 295 -17.99 -36.31 16.34
CA TRP A 295 -19.22 -36.61 17.08
C TRP A 295 -20.44 -36.73 16.16
N HIS A 296 -20.60 -35.81 15.20
CA HIS A 296 -21.73 -35.82 14.28
C HIS A 296 -21.64 -37.00 13.31
N SER A 297 -20.45 -37.28 12.79
CA SER A 297 -20.22 -38.38 11.84
C SER A 297 -20.49 -39.74 12.48
N GLN A 298 -20.00 -39.98 13.70
CA GLN A 298 -20.26 -41.23 14.43
C GLN A 298 -21.76 -41.46 14.66
N ARG A 299 -22.51 -40.44 15.07
CA ARG A 299 -23.96 -40.54 15.29
C ARG A 299 -24.73 -40.74 13.99
N PHE A 300 -24.31 -40.07 12.93
CA PHE A 300 -24.88 -40.25 11.60
C PHE A 300 -24.69 -41.71 11.11
N GLU A 301 -23.47 -42.25 11.19
CA GLU A 301 -23.19 -43.63 10.78
C GLU A 301 -23.93 -44.67 11.63
N GLN A 302 -24.04 -44.45 12.94
CA GLN A 302 -24.82 -45.32 13.84
C GLN A 302 -26.30 -45.37 13.43
N ARG A 303 -26.88 -44.23 13.05
CA ARG A 303 -28.31 -44.13 12.67
C ARG A 303 -28.60 -44.69 11.28
N TRP A 304 -27.72 -44.44 10.32
CA TRP A 304 -27.99 -44.70 8.90
C TRP A 304 -27.31 -45.95 8.34
N PHE A 305 -26.18 -46.39 8.91
CA PHE A 305 -25.41 -47.53 8.38
C PHE A 305 -25.54 -48.82 9.20
N HIS A 306 -26.10 -48.76 10.41
CA HIS A 306 -26.22 -49.92 11.30
C HIS A 306 -27.68 -50.22 11.67
N ARG A 307 -28.26 -51.21 10.97
CA ARG A 307 -29.51 -51.96 11.25
C ARG A 307 -30.83 -51.17 11.26
N GLU A 308 -31.63 -51.45 10.23
CA GLU A 308 -33.07 -51.18 10.06
C GLU A 308 -33.50 -49.71 10.19
N LEU A 309 -33.83 -49.09 9.05
CA LEU A 309 -34.44 -47.76 9.06
C LEU A 309 -35.73 -47.79 9.91
N PRO A 310 -35.92 -46.85 10.85
CA PRO A 310 -37.16 -46.73 11.60
C PRO A 310 -38.36 -46.63 10.64
N LYS A 311 -39.42 -47.41 10.88
CA LYS A 311 -40.62 -47.42 10.04
C LYS A 311 -41.20 -45.99 9.97
N GLY A 312 -41.29 -45.43 8.75
CA GLY A 312 -41.85 -44.10 8.49
C GLY A 312 -40.83 -42.99 8.21
N LEU A 313 -39.53 -43.29 8.21
CA LEU A 313 -38.48 -42.34 7.81
C LEU A 313 -38.21 -42.46 6.30
N ASP A 314 -38.51 -41.40 5.53
CA ASP A 314 -38.08 -41.28 4.14
C ASP A 314 -36.62 -40.75 4.11
N PRO A 315 -35.66 -41.52 3.56
CA PRO A 315 -34.28 -41.09 3.43
C PRO A 315 -34.11 -39.80 2.63
N LEU A 316 -35.01 -39.54 1.67
CA LEU A 316 -34.91 -38.38 0.77
C LEU A 316 -35.36 -37.07 1.43
N SER A 317 -36.08 -37.13 2.55
CA SER A 317 -36.53 -35.96 3.31
C SER A 317 -35.76 -35.77 4.63
N ALA A 318 -34.72 -36.55 4.88
CA ALA A 318 -34.01 -36.52 6.15
C ALA A 318 -33.04 -35.33 6.25
N GLU A 319 -33.28 -34.45 7.23
CA GLU A 319 -32.45 -33.27 7.52
C GLU A 319 -30.99 -33.61 7.88
N ASP A 320 -30.74 -34.83 8.36
CA ASP A 320 -29.41 -35.32 8.77
C ASP A 320 -28.36 -35.23 7.63
N PHE A 321 -28.77 -35.50 6.38
CA PHE A 321 -27.87 -35.41 5.22
C PHE A 321 -27.48 -33.96 4.91
N SER A 322 -28.42 -33.01 5.04
CA SER A 322 -28.14 -31.58 4.92
C SER A 322 -27.21 -31.12 6.03
N SER A 323 -27.52 -31.47 7.29
CA SER A 323 -26.69 -31.13 8.45
C SER A 323 -25.25 -31.64 8.29
N LEU A 324 -25.05 -32.86 7.77
CA LEU A 324 -23.72 -33.40 7.50
C LEU A 324 -22.97 -32.60 6.43
N ALA A 325 -23.66 -32.20 5.35
CA ALA A 325 -23.08 -31.38 4.29
C ALA A 325 -22.73 -29.96 4.80
N ASP A 326 -23.61 -29.35 5.58
CA ASP A 326 -23.44 -28.02 6.17
C ASP A 326 -22.26 -28.00 7.15
N LEU A 327 -22.16 -29.03 8.02
CA LEU A 327 -21.01 -29.21 8.90
C LEU A 327 -19.71 -29.42 8.12
N GLY A 328 -19.75 -30.23 7.05
CA GLY A 328 -18.62 -30.44 6.17
C GLY A 328 -18.14 -29.15 5.48
N SER A 329 -19.07 -28.29 5.06
CA SER A 329 -18.76 -26.98 4.49
C SER A 329 -18.12 -26.04 5.52
N SER A 330 -18.68 -25.97 6.74
CA SER A 330 -18.13 -25.16 7.84
C SER A 330 -16.75 -25.64 8.27
N PHE A 331 -16.55 -26.97 8.36
CA PHE A 331 -15.27 -27.58 8.68
C PHE A 331 -14.20 -27.24 7.63
N LYS A 332 -14.54 -27.35 6.33
CA LYS A 332 -13.64 -26.96 5.24
C LYS A 332 -13.27 -25.48 5.30
N ALA A 333 -14.22 -24.60 5.58
CA ALA A 333 -13.96 -23.17 5.74
C ALA A 333 -12.99 -22.89 6.91
N ALA A 334 -13.23 -23.48 8.09
CA ALA A 334 -12.34 -23.36 9.24
C ALA A 334 -10.92 -23.85 8.94
N ARG A 335 -10.79 -24.98 8.24
CA ARG A 335 -9.50 -25.56 7.86
C ARG A 335 -8.77 -24.73 6.80
N ALA A 336 -9.51 -24.04 5.93
CA ALA A 336 -8.97 -23.13 4.91
C ALA A 336 -8.48 -21.78 5.48
N MET A 337 -8.75 -21.48 6.75
CA MET A 337 -8.29 -20.24 7.40
C MET A 337 -6.77 -20.06 7.25
N ARG A 338 -6.36 -18.88 6.79
CA ARG A 338 -4.96 -18.51 6.58
C ARG A 338 -4.35 -17.96 7.87
N TRP A 339 -3.08 -18.26 8.04
CA TRP A 339 -2.18 -17.74 9.05
C TRP A 339 -1.69 -16.30 8.81
N PHE A 340 -1.92 -15.74 7.61
CA PHE A 340 -1.55 -14.38 7.23
C PHE A 340 -2.74 -13.63 6.61
N PRO A 341 -3.06 -12.38 7.04
CA PRO A 341 -4.25 -11.68 6.59
C PRO A 341 -4.02 -10.92 5.27
N ALA A 342 -3.42 -11.60 4.29
CA ALA A 342 -3.29 -11.10 2.93
C ALA A 342 -3.46 -12.25 1.93
N ASP A 343 -4.05 -11.92 0.78
CA ASP A 343 -4.20 -12.83 -0.35
C ASP A 343 -3.13 -12.60 -1.41
N ILE A 344 -3.03 -13.56 -2.32
CA ILE A 344 -2.11 -13.47 -3.46
C ILE A 344 -2.45 -12.28 -4.36
N ARG A 345 -3.72 -11.87 -4.43
CA ARG A 345 -4.15 -10.73 -5.24
C ARG A 345 -3.59 -9.42 -4.69
N ALA A 346 -3.57 -9.23 -3.37
CA ALA A 346 -2.96 -8.07 -2.74
C ALA A 346 -1.44 -8.01 -2.99
N ALA A 347 -0.75 -9.15 -2.89
CA ALA A 347 0.68 -9.24 -3.21
C ALA A 347 0.95 -8.94 -4.70
N LEU A 348 0.14 -9.51 -5.60
CA LEU A 348 0.23 -9.30 -7.04
C LEU A 348 0.01 -7.83 -7.40
N ALA A 349 -0.90 -7.12 -6.74
CA ALA A 349 -1.13 -5.70 -6.99
C ALA A 349 0.14 -4.85 -6.73
N VAL A 350 0.90 -5.16 -5.68
CA VAL A 350 2.15 -4.46 -5.35
C VAL A 350 3.25 -4.77 -6.37
N VAL A 351 3.44 -6.05 -6.71
CA VAL A 351 4.45 -6.45 -7.69
C VAL A 351 4.10 -5.93 -9.09
N ALA A 352 2.82 -6.00 -9.48
CA ALA A 352 2.35 -5.46 -10.75
C ALA A 352 2.56 -3.95 -10.84
N ALA A 353 2.32 -3.19 -9.76
CA ALA A 353 2.59 -1.76 -9.73
C ALA A 353 4.10 -1.43 -9.84
N ALA A 354 4.97 -2.24 -9.22
CA ALA A 354 6.42 -2.09 -9.37
C ALA A 354 6.87 -2.37 -10.81
N MET A 355 6.26 -3.36 -11.46
CA MET A 355 6.58 -3.80 -12.82
C MET A 355 5.89 -3.00 -13.93
N ALA A 356 4.83 -2.26 -13.63
CA ALA A 356 4.02 -1.54 -14.62
C ALA A 356 4.82 -0.61 -15.55
N PRO A 357 5.89 0.10 -15.11
CA PRO A 357 6.71 0.92 -16.01
C PRO A 357 7.45 0.13 -17.10
N MET A 358 7.54 -1.20 -17.00
CA MET A 358 8.08 -2.04 -18.08
C MET A 358 7.17 -2.08 -19.30
N VAL A 359 5.86 -1.94 -19.13
CA VAL A 359 4.90 -2.01 -20.24
C VAL A 359 5.22 -0.98 -21.32
N PRO A 360 5.30 0.34 -21.04
CA PRO A 360 5.64 1.32 -22.07
C PRO A 360 7.04 1.10 -22.66
N LEU A 361 8.00 0.64 -21.86
CA LEU A 361 9.38 0.39 -22.31
C LEU A 361 9.45 -0.76 -23.33
N LEU A 362 8.75 -1.87 -23.03
CA LEU A 362 8.67 -3.04 -23.91
C LEU A 362 7.85 -2.78 -25.17
N VAL A 363 6.84 -1.90 -25.08
CA VAL A 363 6.05 -1.46 -26.24
C VAL A 363 6.89 -0.57 -27.15
N ALA A 364 7.65 0.38 -26.59
CA ALA A 364 8.53 1.26 -27.34
C ALA A 364 9.58 0.49 -28.16
N ASP A 365 10.11 -0.61 -27.61
CA ASP A 365 11.12 -1.44 -28.29
C ASP A 365 10.52 -2.59 -29.14
N ARG A 366 9.19 -2.72 -29.22
CA ARG A 366 8.46 -3.82 -29.91
C ARG A 366 8.77 -5.24 -29.38
N ARG A 367 9.42 -5.39 -28.22
CA ARG A 367 9.78 -6.69 -27.60
C ARG A 367 8.82 -7.19 -26.52
N PHE A 368 7.69 -6.49 -26.34
CA PHE A 368 6.67 -6.86 -25.34
C PHE A 368 6.20 -8.31 -25.44
N ILE A 369 6.00 -8.82 -26.66
CA ILE A 369 5.54 -10.19 -26.88
C ILE A 369 6.61 -11.23 -26.46
N GLU A 370 7.90 -10.96 -26.73
CA GLU A 370 9.00 -11.87 -26.40
C GLU A 370 9.16 -12.04 -24.87
N VAL A 371 9.10 -10.94 -24.13
CA VAL A 371 9.34 -10.94 -22.67
C VAL A 371 8.16 -11.53 -21.90
N VAL A 372 6.92 -11.25 -22.32
CA VAL A 372 5.72 -11.86 -21.70
C VAL A 372 5.72 -13.38 -21.90
N LEU A 373 6.13 -13.86 -23.07
CA LEU A 373 6.27 -15.30 -23.34
C LEU A 373 7.40 -15.94 -22.52
N ALA A 374 8.50 -15.24 -22.29
CA ALA A 374 9.61 -15.73 -21.46
C ALA A 374 9.24 -15.82 -19.97
N LEU A 375 8.56 -14.81 -19.43
CA LEU A 375 8.05 -14.80 -18.04
C LEU A 375 6.95 -15.84 -17.82
N GLY A 376 6.08 -16.07 -18.81
CA GLY A 376 5.07 -17.13 -18.73
C GLY A 376 5.68 -18.53 -18.62
N LYS A 377 6.83 -18.76 -19.26
CA LYS A 377 7.55 -20.04 -19.22
C LYS A 377 8.37 -20.27 -17.95
N SER A 378 8.69 -19.22 -17.19
CA SER A 378 9.48 -19.34 -15.94
C SER A 378 8.62 -19.41 -14.68
N VAL A 379 7.33 -19.10 -14.80
CA VAL A 379 6.35 -19.14 -13.70
C VAL A 379 5.45 -20.39 -13.76
N LEU A 380 5.38 -21.05 -14.91
CA LEU A 380 4.89 -22.44 -15.07
C LEU A 380 6.02 -23.43 -14.78
#